data_AF-A0A511YJD6-F1
#
_entry.id   AF-A0A511YJD6-F1
#
_cell.length_a   1.000
_cell.length_b   1.000
_cell.length_c   1.000
_cell.angle_alpha   90.00
_cell.angle_beta   90.00
_cell.angle_gamma   90.00
#
_symmetry.space_group_name_H-M   'P 1'
#
loop_
_entity.id
_entity.type
_entity.pdbx_description
1 polymer ?
#
loop_
_entity_poly.entity_id
_entity_poly.type
_entity_poly.pdbx_seq_one_letter_code
_entity_poly.pdbx_strand_id
1 'polypeptide(L)'
;MNIFSRLLNIGKAEIHSVVDGFEDPINLTEQEIREMKEQLNNGTEALAQLKALSIRKKNEAEAEQQTATDYYNKAYIILQKSELGELEAAEADRLAKEALKRQGTARKNARQLEGEYTELHSACEKMQGSINHLKSNISKWENELKTLKARVQVSEATRDINKKMTLMDTGSTVSMLEKLRERAAQQEVLAEAYSNMPEAGRTIDDEIDAAVNRSDRQAEEALQKIKESLKKE
;
A
#
# COMPACT_ATOMS: atom_id res chain seq x y z
N MET A 1 -9.17 22.34 -1.98
CA MET A 1 -9.99 21.37 -2.73
C MET A 1 -9.39 19.99 -2.47
N ASN A 2 -10.13 19.10 -1.78
CA ASN A 2 -9.62 17.80 -1.34
C ASN A 2 -9.25 16.94 -2.56
N ILE A 3 -8.03 16.40 -2.60
CA ILE A 3 -7.57 15.49 -3.66
C ILE A 3 -8.48 14.24 -3.71
N PHE A 4 -8.96 13.79 -2.54
CA PHE A 4 -10.00 12.77 -2.40
C PHE A 4 -11.34 13.11 -3.07
N SER A 5 -11.80 14.36 -2.98
CA SER A 5 -13.01 14.79 -3.71
C SER A 5 -12.79 14.82 -5.22
N ARG A 6 -11.55 14.99 -5.69
CA ARG A 6 -11.22 14.83 -7.12
C ARG A 6 -11.27 13.35 -7.49
N LEU A 7 -10.66 12.45 -6.71
CA LEU A 7 -10.70 11.00 -6.94
C LEU A 7 -12.14 10.45 -6.99
N LEU A 8 -12.99 10.87 -6.04
CA LEU A 8 -14.41 10.48 -5.97
C LEU A 8 -15.24 11.05 -7.12
N ASN A 9 -14.97 12.30 -7.54
CA ASN A 9 -15.67 12.91 -8.67
C ASN A 9 -15.24 12.29 -10.01
N ILE A 10 -13.99 11.83 -10.13
CA ILE A 10 -13.50 11.15 -11.33
C ILE A 10 -14.15 9.77 -11.49
N GLY A 11 -14.41 9.04 -10.39
CA GLY A 11 -15.15 7.78 -10.44
C GLY A 11 -16.63 7.90 -10.87
N LYS A 12 -17.18 9.12 -10.87
CA LYS A 12 -18.54 9.43 -11.35
C LYS A 12 -18.57 9.98 -12.78
N ALA A 13 -17.43 10.41 -13.33
CA ALA A 13 -17.37 10.92 -14.70
C ALA A 13 -17.34 9.74 -15.69
N GLU A 14 -18.30 9.72 -16.61
CA GLU A 14 -18.38 8.74 -17.68
C GLU A 14 -17.08 8.68 -18.48
N ILE A 15 -16.65 7.45 -18.78
CA ILE A 15 -15.33 7.10 -19.32
C ILE A 15 -15.18 7.68 -20.73
N HIS A 16 -14.63 8.89 -20.84
CA HIS A 16 -14.02 9.40 -22.06
C HIS A 16 -12.64 9.98 -21.73
N SER A 17 -11.63 9.21 -22.13
CA SER A 17 -10.20 9.55 -22.16
C SER A 17 -9.53 10.06 -20.88
N VAL A 18 -9.01 9.16 -20.05
CA VAL A 18 -7.68 9.35 -19.45
C VAL A 18 -7.15 7.95 -19.14
N VAL A 19 -5.92 7.64 -19.53
CA VAL A 19 -5.25 6.40 -19.07
C VAL A 19 -3.90 6.73 -18.46
N ASP A 20 -3.24 7.79 -18.90
CA ASP A 20 -2.00 8.26 -18.27
C ASP A 20 -2.26 9.26 -17.12
N GLY A 21 -3.51 9.53 -16.74
CA GLY A 21 -3.87 10.50 -15.69
C GLY A 21 -4.37 9.89 -14.38
N PHE A 22 -4.38 8.56 -14.27
CA PHE A 22 -4.96 7.82 -13.12
C PHE A 22 -3.93 7.25 -12.14
N GLU A 23 -2.72 6.93 -12.60
CA GLU A 23 -1.64 6.48 -11.70
C GLU A 23 -1.24 7.58 -10.71
N ASP A 24 -1.15 8.83 -11.17
CA ASP A 24 -0.76 9.97 -10.34
C ASP A 24 -1.73 10.21 -9.15
N PRO A 25 -3.07 10.30 -9.34
CA PRO A 25 -4.01 10.42 -8.22
C PRO A 25 -4.03 9.22 -7.27
N ILE A 26 -3.91 7.99 -7.77
CA ILE A 26 -3.91 6.78 -6.92
C ILE A 26 -2.66 6.78 -6.04
N ASN A 27 -1.49 7.04 -6.62
CA ASN A 27 -0.22 7.09 -5.90
C ASN A 27 -0.19 8.23 -4.87
N LEU A 28 -0.72 9.40 -5.22
CA LEU A 28 -0.87 10.52 -4.28
C LEU A 28 -1.79 10.16 -3.11
N THR A 29 -2.96 9.55 -3.38
CA THR A 29 -3.88 9.12 -2.32
C THR A 29 -3.27 8.05 -1.42
N GLU A 30 -2.49 7.11 -1.95
CA GLU A 30 -1.73 6.18 -1.11
C GLU A 30 -0.73 6.87 -0.20
N GLN A 31 -0.02 7.87 -0.74
CA GLN A 31 0.93 8.64 0.03
C GLN A 31 0.24 9.40 1.16
N GLU A 32 -0.87 10.09 0.88
CA GLU A 32 -1.67 10.76 1.90
C GLU A 32 -2.14 9.78 2.98
N ILE A 33 -2.58 8.56 2.61
CA ILE A 33 -2.95 7.52 3.58
C ILE A 33 -1.75 7.08 4.42
N ARG A 34 -0.55 6.96 3.82
CA ARG A 34 0.69 6.64 4.55
C ARG A 34 1.04 7.74 5.55
N GLU A 35 1.00 9.00 5.13
CA GLU A 35 1.24 10.16 6.00
C GLU A 35 0.22 10.24 7.15
N MET A 36 -1.06 9.97 6.88
CA MET A 36 -2.10 9.92 7.91
C MET A 36 -1.87 8.80 8.92
N LYS A 37 -1.36 7.64 8.49
CA LYS A 37 -0.96 6.55 9.40
C LYS A 37 0.23 6.93 10.26
N GLU A 38 1.20 7.64 9.71
CA GLU A 38 2.32 8.18 10.47
C GLU A 38 1.84 9.19 11.52
N GLN A 39 0.97 10.12 11.13
CA GLN A 39 0.33 11.05 12.05
C GLN A 39 -0.49 10.33 13.14
N LEU A 40 -1.18 9.25 12.79
CA LEU A 40 -1.91 8.41 13.75
C LEU A 40 -0.95 7.78 14.78
N ASN A 41 0.19 7.27 14.34
CA ASN A 41 1.21 6.70 15.23
C ASN A 41 1.78 7.76 16.16
N ASN A 42 2.20 8.90 15.60
CA ASN A 42 2.75 10.02 16.38
C ASN A 42 1.73 10.56 17.38
N GLY A 43 0.46 10.70 16.98
CA GLY A 43 -0.63 11.09 17.86
C GLY A 43 -0.89 10.07 18.98
N THR A 44 -0.79 8.77 18.67
CA THR A 44 -0.95 7.70 19.67
C THR A 44 0.15 7.74 20.72
N GLU A 45 1.40 7.98 20.30
CA GLU A 45 2.52 8.15 21.23
C GLU A 45 2.34 9.40 22.11
N ALA A 46 1.98 10.53 21.51
CA ALA A 46 1.69 11.76 22.24
C ALA A 46 0.54 11.55 23.26
N LEU A 47 -0.49 10.77 22.91
CA LEU A 47 -1.55 10.39 23.83
C LEU A 47 -1.06 9.52 24.99
N ALA A 48 -0.16 8.57 24.73
CA ALA A 48 0.42 7.77 25.79
C ALA A 48 1.21 8.64 26.78
N GLN A 49 2.02 9.58 26.27
CA GLN A 49 2.76 10.53 27.10
C GLN A 49 1.84 11.44 27.93
N LEU A 50 0.78 11.98 27.30
CA LEU A 50 -0.18 12.83 28.00
C LEU A 50 -0.97 12.05 29.07
N LYS A 51 -1.38 10.82 28.78
CA LYS A 51 -2.02 9.94 29.76
C LYS A 51 -1.09 9.62 30.93
N ALA A 52 0.19 9.34 30.67
CA ALA A 52 1.18 9.12 31.72
C ALA A 52 1.33 10.35 32.62
N LEU A 53 1.37 11.55 32.04
CA LEU A 53 1.40 12.81 32.80
C LEU A 53 0.13 12.99 33.65
N SER A 54 -1.05 12.75 33.08
CA SER A 54 -2.34 12.80 33.80
C SER A 54 -2.35 11.84 34.99
N ILE A 55 -1.95 10.58 34.80
CA ILE A 55 -1.87 9.57 35.87
C ILE A 55 -0.88 10.02 36.96
N ARG A 56 0.28 10.56 36.57
CA ARG A 56 1.26 11.07 37.55
C ARG A 56 0.65 12.18 38.42
N LYS A 57 -0.06 13.14 37.81
CA LYS A 57 -0.76 14.21 38.53
C LYS A 57 -1.83 13.70 39.48
N LYS A 58 -2.59 12.68 39.06
CA LYS A 58 -3.54 12.00 39.94
C LYS A 58 -2.84 11.39 41.16
N ASN A 59 -1.77 10.64 40.95
CA ASN A 59 -1.02 10.01 42.04
C ASN A 59 -0.39 11.04 42.98
N GLU A 60 0.14 12.14 42.44
CA GLU A 60 0.65 13.28 43.23
C GLU A 60 -0.47 13.89 44.11
N ALA A 61 -1.68 14.08 43.56
CA ALA A 61 -2.82 14.59 44.31
C ALA A 61 -3.25 13.65 45.44
N GLU A 62 -3.32 12.34 45.16
CA GLU A 62 -3.66 11.31 46.16
C GLU A 62 -2.62 11.25 47.29
N ALA A 63 -1.32 11.40 46.98
CA ALA A 63 -0.26 11.44 47.98
C ALA A 63 -0.36 12.67 48.91
N GLU A 64 -0.68 13.85 48.37
CA GLU A 64 -0.93 15.06 49.17
C GLU A 64 -2.20 14.93 50.02
N GLN A 65 -3.24 14.27 49.50
CA GLN A 65 -4.45 13.98 50.26
C GLN A 65 -4.18 13.03 51.43
N GLN A 66 -3.33 12.01 51.23
CA GLN A 66 -2.89 11.13 52.31
C GLN A 66 -2.08 11.93 53.35
N THR A 67 -1.15 12.78 52.89
CA THR A 67 -0.35 13.64 53.77
C THR A 67 -1.23 14.55 54.63
N ALA A 68 -2.29 15.12 54.06
CA ALA A 68 -3.28 15.89 54.81
C ALA A 68 -3.99 15.05 55.89
N THR A 69 -4.35 13.81 55.55
CA THR A 69 -4.99 12.87 56.49
C THR A 69 -4.05 12.50 57.64
N ASP A 70 -2.76 12.28 57.34
CA ASP A 70 -1.76 11.96 58.35
C ASP A 70 -1.55 13.12 59.33
N TYR A 71 -1.48 14.37 58.83
CA TYR A 71 -1.37 15.54 59.70
C TYR A 71 -2.60 15.76 60.58
N TYR A 72 -3.79 15.46 60.05
CA TYR A 72 -5.01 15.46 60.86
C TYR A 72 -4.96 14.45 61.99
N ASN A 73 -4.57 13.20 61.67
CA ASN A 73 -4.46 12.14 62.66
C ASN A 73 -3.40 12.47 63.73
N LYS A 74 -2.28 13.08 63.33
CA LYS A 74 -1.27 13.58 64.27
C LYS A 74 -1.85 14.64 65.21
N ALA A 75 -2.59 15.63 64.68
CA ALA A 75 -3.25 16.64 65.51
C ALA A 75 -4.23 16.01 66.49
N TYR A 76 -5.03 15.04 66.04
CA TYR A 76 -5.97 14.30 66.88
C TYR A 76 -5.26 13.56 68.03
N ILE A 77 -4.19 12.82 67.74
CA ILE A 77 -3.41 12.09 68.74
C ILE A 77 -2.76 13.04 69.74
N ILE A 78 -2.23 14.19 69.29
CA ILE A 78 -1.64 15.21 70.17
C ILE A 78 -2.66 15.71 71.19
N LEU A 79 -3.87 16.04 70.75
CA LEU A 79 -4.95 16.49 71.63
C LEU A 79 -5.39 15.37 72.57
N GLN A 80 -5.51 14.13 72.09
CA GLN A 80 -5.84 12.98 72.94
C GLN A 80 -4.82 12.78 74.07
N LYS A 81 -3.52 12.94 73.79
CA LYS A 81 -2.46 12.87 74.82
C LYS A 81 -2.57 14.00 75.85
N SER A 82 -2.99 15.19 75.43
CA SER A 82 -3.25 16.29 76.35
C SER A 82 -4.39 15.96 77.32
N GLU A 83 -5.48 15.37 76.84
CA GLU A 83 -6.63 14.95 77.66
C GLU A 83 -6.25 13.87 78.68
N LEU A 84 -5.28 13.01 78.34
CA LEU A 84 -4.75 11.99 79.24
C LEU A 84 -3.71 12.53 80.23
N GLY A 85 -3.35 13.82 80.14
CA GLY A 85 -2.32 14.45 80.98
C GLY A 85 -0.88 14.05 80.63
N GLU A 86 -0.66 13.39 79.49
CA GLU A 86 0.67 13.00 79.01
C GLU A 86 1.43 14.17 78.35
N LEU A 87 0.73 15.25 78.01
CA LEU A 87 1.27 16.45 77.38
C LEU A 87 0.62 17.71 77.96
N GLU A 88 1.43 18.73 78.24
CA GLU A 88 0.95 20.04 78.69
C GLU A 88 0.00 20.67 77.67
N ALA A 89 -1.16 21.16 78.13
CA ALA A 89 -2.22 21.65 77.25
C ALA A 89 -1.77 22.77 76.31
N ALA A 90 -0.96 23.71 76.79
CA ALA A 90 -0.43 24.80 75.97
C ALA A 90 0.50 24.31 74.86
N GLU A 91 1.28 23.25 75.11
CA GLU A 91 2.17 22.65 74.11
C GLU A 91 1.41 21.76 73.13
N ALA A 92 0.42 21.01 73.61
CA ALA A 92 -0.49 20.23 72.77
C ALA A 92 -1.24 21.13 71.77
N ASP A 93 -1.81 22.23 72.23
CA ASP A 93 -2.49 23.21 71.40
C ASP A 93 -1.56 23.80 70.32
N ARG A 94 -0.32 24.14 70.70
CA ARG A 94 0.69 24.67 69.78
C ARG A 94 1.03 23.65 68.67
N LEU A 95 1.28 22.40 69.04
CA LEU A 95 1.64 21.32 68.11
C LEU A 95 0.47 20.90 67.22
N ALA A 96 -0.74 20.78 67.80
CA ALA A 96 -1.95 20.46 67.05
C ALA A 96 -2.26 21.55 66.03
N LYS A 97 -2.14 22.83 66.39
CA LYS A 97 -2.34 23.96 65.48
C LYS A 97 -1.36 23.94 64.30
N GLU A 98 -0.08 23.65 64.55
CA GLU A 98 0.92 23.54 63.49
C GLU A 98 0.65 22.33 62.57
N ALA A 99 0.24 21.18 63.14
CA ALA A 99 -0.17 20.02 62.36
C ALA A 99 -1.38 20.32 61.46
N LEU A 100 -2.40 21.01 61.98
CA LEU A 100 -3.58 21.44 61.20
C LEU A 100 -3.22 22.47 60.12
N LYS A 101 -2.25 23.35 60.37
CA LYS A 101 -1.74 24.28 59.35
C LYS A 101 -1.09 23.53 58.19
N ARG A 102 -0.28 22.51 58.49
CA ARG A 102 0.34 21.64 57.47
C ARG A 102 -0.69 20.80 56.72
N GLN A 103 -1.72 20.28 57.40
CA GLN A 103 -2.87 19.67 56.76
C GLN A 103 -3.52 20.64 55.76
N GLY A 104 -3.76 21.88 56.16
CA GLY A 104 -4.36 22.90 55.29
C GLY A 104 -3.56 23.13 54.01
N THR A 105 -2.23 23.23 54.13
CA THR A 105 -1.32 23.34 52.96
C THR A 105 -1.41 22.11 52.07
N ALA A 106 -1.31 20.89 52.62
CA ALA A 106 -1.38 19.65 51.85
C ALA A 106 -2.73 19.51 51.12
N ARG A 107 -3.86 19.86 51.78
CA ARG A 107 -5.19 19.91 51.13
C ARG A 107 -5.25 20.90 49.97
N LYS A 108 -4.62 22.06 50.11
CA LYS A 108 -4.57 23.06 49.04
C LYS A 108 -3.78 22.53 47.84
N ASN A 109 -2.63 21.91 48.09
CA ASN A 109 -1.79 21.29 47.06
C ASN A 109 -2.54 20.16 46.34
N ALA A 110 -3.19 19.26 47.09
CA ALA A 110 -3.99 18.17 46.54
C ALA A 110 -5.07 18.70 45.59
N ARG A 111 -5.83 19.73 45.99
CA ARG A 111 -6.86 20.36 45.14
C ARG A 111 -6.28 20.98 43.87
N GLN A 112 -5.11 21.61 43.95
CA GLN A 112 -4.45 22.16 42.77
C GLN A 112 -4.07 21.05 41.79
N LEU A 113 -3.43 19.99 42.28
CA LEU A 113 -3.01 18.83 41.48
C LEU A 113 -4.22 18.08 40.87
N GLU A 114 -5.33 18.00 41.60
CA GLU A 114 -6.59 17.43 41.10
C GLU A 114 -7.19 18.26 39.96
N GLY A 115 -7.09 19.60 40.05
CA GLY A 115 -7.43 20.50 38.95
C GLY A 115 -6.57 20.25 37.70
N GLU A 116 -5.24 20.21 37.87
CA GLU A 116 -4.30 19.88 36.80
C GLU A 116 -4.58 18.51 36.17
N TYR A 117 -4.86 17.49 37.00
CA TYR A 117 -5.25 16.15 36.55
C TYR A 117 -6.52 16.21 35.68
N THR A 118 -7.54 16.93 36.12
CA THR A 118 -8.84 17.03 35.43
C THR A 118 -8.68 17.65 34.04
N GLU A 119 -7.89 18.73 33.94
CA GLU A 119 -7.58 19.38 32.66
C GLU A 119 -6.84 18.43 31.71
N LEU A 120 -5.79 17.77 32.20
CA LEU A 120 -5.02 16.80 31.41
C LEU A 120 -5.85 15.59 31.00
N HIS A 121 -6.74 15.12 31.87
CA HIS A 121 -7.62 13.99 31.60
C HIS A 121 -8.60 14.33 30.49
N SER A 122 -9.25 15.50 30.56
CA SER A 122 -10.14 15.98 29.49
C SER A 122 -9.41 16.15 28.15
N ALA A 123 -8.16 16.64 28.18
CA ALA A 123 -7.33 16.73 26.98
C ALA A 123 -7.01 15.34 26.39
N CYS A 124 -6.74 14.34 27.24
CA CYS A 124 -6.55 12.95 26.81
C CYS A 124 -7.80 12.39 26.12
N GLU A 125 -8.99 12.62 26.66
CA GLU A 125 -10.24 12.13 26.08
C GLU A 125 -10.52 12.75 24.70
N LYS A 126 -10.33 14.07 24.57
CA LYS A 126 -10.47 14.77 23.28
C LYS A 126 -9.49 14.25 22.23
N MET A 127 -8.23 14.04 22.61
CA MET A 127 -7.22 13.52 21.69
C MET A 127 -7.47 12.04 21.33
N GLN A 128 -7.93 11.22 22.28
CA GLN A 128 -8.37 9.85 22.02
C GLN A 128 -9.53 9.82 21.01
N GLY A 129 -10.52 10.71 21.16
CA GLY A 129 -11.62 10.84 20.21
C GLY A 129 -11.13 11.20 18.81
N SER A 130 -10.21 12.16 18.72
CA SER A 130 -9.59 12.57 17.45
C SER A 130 -8.80 11.45 16.78
N ILE A 131 -8.05 10.67 17.56
CA ILE A 131 -7.31 9.47 17.09
C ILE A 131 -8.28 8.40 16.57
N ASN A 132 -9.38 8.15 17.29
CA ASN A 132 -10.38 7.17 16.87
C ASN A 132 -11.04 7.60 15.54
N HIS A 133 -11.36 8.89 15.41
CA HIS A 133 -11.90 9.45 14.17
C HIS A 133 -10.91 9.34 13.01
N LEU A 134 -9.64 9.70 13.23
CA LEU A 134 -8.58 9.56 12.22
C LEU A 134 -8.42 8.09 11.79
N LYS A 135 -8.36 7.16 12.75
CA LYS A 135 -8.29 5.72 12.47
C LYS A 135 -9.46 5.24 11.62
N SER A 136 -10.69 5.64 11.95
CA SER A 136 -11.88 5.28 11.19
C SER A 136 -11.83 5.81 9.76
N ASN A 137 -11.41 7.06 9.56
CA ASN A 137 -11.28 7.66 8.24
C ASN A 137 -10.19 7.00 7.41
N ILE A 138 -9.03 6.69 7.99
CA ILE A 138 -7.96 5.94 7.32
C ILE A 138 -8.52 4.61 6.79
N SER A 139 -9.18 3.82 7.65
CA SER A 139 -9.75 2.54 7.22
C SER A 139 -10.82 2.68 6.13
N LYS A 140 -11.65 3.74 6.20
CA LYS A 140 -12.62 4.05 5.15
C LYS A 140 -11.92 4.34 3.81
N TRP A 141 -10.93 5.21 3.82
CA TRP A 141 -10.21 5.61 2.61
C TRP A 141 -9.37 4.50 2.02
N GLU A 142 -8.78 3.63 2.84
CA GLU A 142 -8.10 2.42 2.36
C GLU A 142 -9.05 1.49 1.57
N ASN A 143 -10.26 1.29 2.09
CA ASN A 143 -11.27 0.47 1.41
C ASN A 143 -11.78 1.12 0.12
N GLU A 144 -11.99 2.44 0.13
CA GLU A 144 -12.36 3.20 -1.07
C GLU A 144 -11.27 3.13 -2.14
N LEU A 145 -10.00 3.34 -1.75
CA LEU A 145 -8.86 3.25 -2.65
C LEU A 145 -8.71 1.85 -3.26
N LYS A 146 -8.88 0.79 -2.45
CA LYS A 146 -8.86 -0.60 -2.95
C LYS A 146 -9.94 -0.83 -4.00
N THR A 147 -11.14 -0.29 -3.78
CA THR A 147 -12.27 -0.40 -4.71
C THR A 147 -11.97 0.36 -6.01
N LEU A 148 -11.43 1.57 -5.90
CA LEU A 148 -11.10 2.40 -7.06
C LEU A 148 -10.00 1.77 -7.92
N LYS A 149 -8.95 1.24 -7.30
CA LYS A 149 -7.90 0.48 -8.01
C LYS A 149 -8.47 -0.68 -8.82
N ALA A 150 -9.34 -1.49 -8.20
CA ALA A 150 -9.98 -2.61 -8.90
C ALA A 150 -10.83 -2.14 -10.09
N ARG A 151 -11.56 -1.03 -9.95
CA ARG A 151 -12.35 -0.43 -11.03
C ARG A 151 -11.47 0.08 -12.17
N VAL A 152 -10.37 0.75 -11.86
CA VAL A 152 -9.39 1.24 -12.85
C VAL A 152 -8.83 0.05 -13.64
N GLN A 153 -8.38 -1.01 -12.95
CA GLN A 153 -7.86 -2.22 -13.58
C GLN A 153 -8.88 -2.90 -14.52
N VAL A 154 -10.16 -3.02 -14.09
CA VAL A 154 -11.23 -3.58 -14.94
C VAL A 154 -11.52 -2.69 -16.15
N SER A 155 -11.51 -1.37 -15.96
CA SER A 155 -11.73 -0.40 -17.04
C SER A 155 -10.60 -0.44 -18.07
N GLU A 156 -9.34 -0.51 -17.62
CA GLU A 156 -8.17 -0.67 -18.48
C GLU A 156 -8.24 -1.97 -19.28
N ALA A 157 -8.52 -3.10 -18.63
CA ALA A 157 -8.68 -4.38 -19.30
C ALA A 157 -9.80 -4.37 -20.34
N THR A 158 -10.96 -3.78 -20.00
CA THR A 158 -12.10 -3.65 -20.92
C THR A 158 -11.75 -2.77 -22.13
N ARG A 159 -11.06 -1.66 -21.90
CA ARG A 159 -10.59 -0.76 -22.97
C ARG A 159 -9.61 -1.48 -23.89
N ASP A 160 -8.67 -2.24 -23.33
CA ASP A 160 -7.67 -2.96 -24.11
C ASP A 160 -8.30 -4.09 -24.94
N ILE A 161 -9.31 -4.78 -24.40
CA ILE A 161 -10.15 -5.73 -25.15
C ILE A 161 -10.86 -5.02 -26.30
N ASN A 162 -11.53 -3.90 -26.04
CA ASN A 162 -12.27 -3.15 -27.08
C ASN A 162 -11.34 -2.59 -28.17
N LYS A 163 -10.15 -2.10 -27.81
CA LYS A 163 -9.12 -1.68 -28.78
C LYS A 163 -8.69 -2.85 -29.67
N LYS A 164 -8.40 -4.01 -29.08
CA LYS A 164 -8.04 -5.23 -29.83
C LYS A 164 -9.20 -5.70 -30.71
N MET A 165 -10.44 -5.64 -30.23
CA MET A 165 -11.63 -5.99 -31.01
C MET A 165 -11.87 -5.03 -32.18
N THR A 166 -11.70 -3.72 -31.97
CA THR A 166 -11.80 -2.71 -33.04
C THR A 166 -10.73 -2.93 -34.11
N LEU A 167 -9.49 -3.26 -33.71
CA LEU A 167 -8.42 -3.64 -34.64
C LEU A 167 -8.75 -4.92 -35.43
N MET A 168 -9.55 -5.83 -34.87
CA MET A 168 -10.04 -7.04 -35.55
C MET A 168 -11.22 -6.74 -36.49
N ASP A 169 -12.09 -5.79 -36.16
CA ASP A 169 -13.28 -5.42 -36.95
C ASP A 169 -13.00 -4.44 -38.11
N THR A 170 -11.91 -3.67 -38.08
CA THR A 170 -11.53 -2.81 -39.21
C THR A 170 -10.95 -3.60 -40.38
N GLY A 171 -11.79 -4.33 -41.13
CA GLY A 171 -11.58 -4.80 -42.52
C GLY A 171 -10.32 -5.62 -42.85
N SER A 172 -9.47 -5.90 -41.86
CA SER A 172 -8.11 -6.37 -42.04
C SER A 172 -8.09 -7.85 -42.41
N THR A 173 -8.91 -8.68 -41.77
CA THR A 173 -8.94 -10.12 -42.09
C THR A 173 -9.49 -10.38 -43.49
N VAL A 174 -10.53 -9.66 -43.92
CA VAL A 174 -11.08 -9.78 -45.28
C VAL A 174 -10.12 -9.15 -46.30
N SER A 175 -9.59 -7.94 -46.06
CA SER A 175 -8.63 -7.35 -47.02
C SER A 175 -7.30 -8.09 -47.08
N MET A 176 -6.88 -8.77 -46.02
CA MET A 176 -5.69 -9.62 -45.99
C MET A 176 -5.97 -10.97 -46.68
N LEU A 177 -7.17 -11.54 -46.53
CA LEU A 177 -7.62 -12.70 -47.32
C LEU A 177 -7.78 -12.36 -48.81
N GLU A 178 -8.23 -11.14 -49.14
CA GLU A 178 -8.41 -10.66 -50.51
C GLU A 178 -7.06 -10.35 -51.16
N LYS A 179 -6.12 -9.74 -50.43
CA LYS A 179 -4.71 -9.61 -50.84
C LYS A 179 -4.00 -10.97 -50.99
N LEU A 180 -4.36 -11.95 -50.17
CA LEU A 180 -3.85 -13.32 -50.31
C LEU A 180 -4.43 -14.01 -51.55
N ARG A 181 -5.73 -13.84 -51.84
CA ARG A 181 -6.34 -14.31 -53.10
C ARG A 181 -5.73 -13.65 -54.32
N GLU A 182 -5.52 -12.35 -54.29
CA GLU A 182 -4.92 -11.60 -55.41
C GLU A 182 -3.47 -12.01 -55.65
N ARG A 183 -2.68 -12.24 -54.58
CA ARG A 183 -1.33 -12.82 -54.70
C ARG A 183 -1.34 -14.25 -55.22
N ALA A 184 -2.27 -15.09 -54.78
CA ALA A 184 -2.40 -16.46 -55.27
C ALA A 184 -2.73 -16.47 -56.78
N ALA A 185 -3.69 -15.64 -57.21
CA ALA A 185 -4.02 -15.48 -58.63
C ALA A 185 -2.83 -14.95 -59.46
N GLN A 186 -2.06 -13.99 -58.93
CA GLN A 186 -0.83 -13.51 -59.60
C GLN A 186 0.25 -14.61 -59.70
N GLN A 187 0.39 -15.45 -58.68
CA GLN A 187 1.32 -16.58 -58.71
C GLN A 187 0.86 -17.70 -59.66
N GLU A 188 -0.45 -17.95 -59.76
CA GLU A 188 -1.02 -18.89 -60.75
C GLU A 188 -0.79 -18.38 -62.18
N VAL A 189 -1.02 -17.09 -62.45
CA VAL A 189 -0.74 -16.48 -63.76
C VAL A 189 0.77 -16.50 -64.09
N LEU A 190 1.64 -16.27 -63.09
CA LEU A 190 3.09 -16.42 -63.28
C LEU A 190 3.48 -17.87 -63.55
N ALA A 191 2.90 -18.84 -62.84
CA ALA A 191 3.14 -20.26 -63.07
C ALA A 191 2.64 -20.73 -64.46
N GLU A 192 1.48 -20.25 -64.91
CA GLU A 192 1.00 -20.46 -66.28
C GLU A 192 1.89 -19.79 -67.32
N ALA A 193 2.45 -18.62 -67.04
CA ALA A 193 3.41 -17.94 -67.91
C ALA A 193 4.76 -18.68 -67.99
N TYR A 194 5.24 -19.24 -66.87
CA TYR A 194 6.43 -20.10 -66.86
C TYR A 194 6.18 -21.45 -67.55
N SER A 195 4.97 -21.99 -67.45
CA SER A 195 4.59 -23.25 -68.11
C SER A 195 4.34 -23.08 -69.62
N ASN A 196 4.19 -21.84 -70.12
CA ASN A 196 4.01 -21.49 -71.54
C ASN A 196 5.21 -20.76 -72.18
N MET A 197 6.36 -20.69 -71.51
CA MET A 197 7.59 -20.14 -72.12
C MET A 197 8.26 -21.20 -73.03
N PRO A 198 8.54 -20.91 -74.32
CA PRO A 198 9.22 -21.85 -75.22
C PRO A 198 10.70 -22.04 -74.83
N GLU A 199 11.16 -23.29 -74.79
CA GLU A 199 12.57 -23.64 -74.64
C GLU A 199 13.45 -22.96 -75.71
N ALA A 200 14.49 -22.24 -75.28
CA ALA A 200 15.54 -21.77 -76.19
C ALA A 200 16.91 -21.64 -75.48
N GLY A 201 17.81 -22.57 -75.80
CA GLY A 201 19.26 -22.32 -75.88
C GLY A 201 20.11 -22.69 -74.66
N ARG A 202 20.68 -23.91 -74.68
CA ARG A 202 21.75 -24.39 -73.79
C ARG A 202 23.05 -23.58 -74.00
N THR A 203 23.81 -23.34 -72.93
CA THR A 203 25.11 -22.65 -72.96
C THR A 203 26.29 -23.64 -72.93
N ILE A 204 27.40 -23.30 -73.59
CA ILE A 204 28.64 -24.12 -73.68
C ILE A 204 29.24 -24.46 -72.31
N ASP A 205 28.99 -23.63 -71.30
CA ASP A 205 29.42 -23.90 -69.93
C ASP A 205 28.66 -25.09 -69.30
N ASP A 206 27.42 -25.37 -69.76
CA ASP A 206 26.64 -26.56 -69.33
C ASP A 206 27.19 -27.87 -69.94
N GLU A 207 27.90 -27.81 -71.07
CA GLU A 207 28.57 -28.97 -71.68
C GLU A 207 29.92 -29.31 -71.00
N ILE A 208 30.55 -28.33 -70.35
CA ILE A 208 31.83 -28.49 -69.64
C ILE A 208 31.61 -29.06 -68.24
N ASP A 209 30.58 -28.61 -67.51
CA ASP A 209 30.24 -29.13 -66.19
C ASP A 209 29.68 -30.57 -66.22
N ALA A 210 29.05 -30.98 -67.33
CA ALA A 210 28.61 -32.36 -67.57
C ALA A 210 29.77 -33.32 -67.86
N ALA A 211 30.93 -32.83 -68.32
CA ALA A 211 32.09 -33.66 -68.65
C ALA A 211 33.05 -33.91 -67.46
N VAL A 212 32.98 -33.07 -66.41
CA VAL A 212 33.96 -33.06 -65.31
C VAL A 212 33.42 -33.67 -64.00
N ASN A 213 32.10 -33.86 -63.84
CA ASN A 213 31.52 -34.44 -62.62
C ASN A 213 31.53 -35.98 -62.57
N ARG A 214 32.73 -36.56 -62.68
CA ARG A 214 33.03 -38.00 -62.52
C ARG A 214 33.25 -38.41 -61.05
N SER A 215 32.69 -37.68 -60.08
CA SER A 215 32.97 -37.86 -58.65
C SER A 215 31.89 -38.64 -57.87
N ASP A 216 30.69 -38.87 -58.41
CA ASP A 216 29.67 -39.70 -57.73
C ASP A 216 29.82 -41.20 -58.03
N ARG A 217 30.52 -41.54 -59.11
CA ARG A 217 30.69 -42.94 -59.55
C ARG A 217 31.63 -43.75 -58.64
N GLN A 218 32.59 -43.10 -57.97
CA GLN A 218 33.50 -43.75 -57.02
C GLN A 218 32.86 -43.96 -55.64
N ALA A 219 31.90 -43.11 -55.23
CA ALA A 219 31.16 -43.25 -53.99
C ALA A 219 30.10 -44.37 -54.09
N GLU A 220 29.44 -44.51 -55.24
CA GLU A 220 28.51 -45.62 -55.50
C GLU A 220 29.24 -46.97 -55.67
N GLU A 221 30.38 -47.02 -56.36
CA GLU A 221 31.18 -48.26 -56.50
C GLU A 221 31.73 -48.75 -55.13
N ALA A 222 32.05 -47.84 -54.20
CA ALA A 222 32.47 -48.20 -52.84
C ALA A 222 31.30 -48.71 -51.98
N LEU A 223 30.10 -48.12 -52.11
CA LEU A 223 28.89 -48.55 -51.39
C LEU A 223 28.38 -49.92 -51.88
N GLN A 224 28.49 -50.19 -53.19
CA GLN A 224 28.10 -51.47 -53.80
C GLN A 224 28.98 -52.62 -53.30
N LYS A 225 30.32 -52.43 -53.24
CA LYS A 225 31.28 -53.42 -52.72
C LYS A 225 31.04 -53.76 -51.25
N ILE A 226 30.70 -52.77 -50.42
CA ILE A 226 30.37 -52.99 -49.00
C ILE A 226 29.09 -53.82 -48.85
N LYS A 227 28.05 -53.51 -49.64
CA LYS A 227 26.79 -54.29 -49.64
C LYS A 227 26.97 -55.72 -50.13
N GLU A 228 27.85 -55.96 -51.10
CA GLU A 228 28.18 -57.31 -51.58
C GLU A 228 29.00 -58.11 -50.55
N SER A 229 29.90 -57.47 -49.79
CA SER A 229 30.66 -58.12 -48.71
C SER A 229 29.85 -58.48 -47.46
N LEU A 230 28.65 -57.90 -47.31
CA LEU A 230 27.72 -58.21 -46.20
C LEU A 230 26.68 -59.28 -46.56
N LYS A 231 26.64 -59.75 -47.82
CA LYS A 231 25.74 -60.81 -48.30
C LYS A 231 26.46 -62.13 -48.61
N LYS A 232 27.75 -62.24 -48.30
CA LYS A 232 28.54 -63.47 -48.38
C LYS A 232 29.12 -63.80 -47.01
N GLU A 233 28.53 -64.80 -46.36
CA GLU A 233 29.33 -65.94 -45.90
C GLU A 233 30.03 -66.60 -47.10
#